data_AF-A0A1C5FKJ4-F1
#
_entry.id   AF-A0A1C5FKJ4-F1
#
_cell.length_a   1.000
_cell.length_b   1.000
_cell.length_c   1.000
_cell.angle_alpha   90.00
_cell.angle_beta   90.00
_cell.angle_gamma   90.00
#
_symmetry.space_group_name_H-M   'P 1'
#
loop_
_entity.id
_entity.type
_entity.pdbx_description
1 polymer ?
#
loop_
_entity_poly.entity_id
_entity_poly.type
_entity_poly.pdbx_seq_one_letter_code
_entity_poly.pdbx_strand_id
1 'polypeptide(L)'
;MGSTYEAVATTRPRIRRDVLFTETADGVLFHNADGGFQLTARSAYRFATLIVPHLTGEHSVADICQGLGDQQRAMVGELVKSLYERDFARAVPPAGAEVVETPPDVARRFAPQIAYVDHYSDDAEVRFRRFATARVAVLGDDLVARWCVLSLIRNGCATIGVRPGLDGEAREIIESEAREAADDGCPVSLVDLGADDPGQPLGWPDLDAYDIVVVTGGPEAPGRLFPLLRAGVPEGRTLLPAWSYGHHSVVGPLMTAGATSCWACAALRIGSHDEAAAAADIWSALALPGTVPAGALPSRPLAAMIGNLLGYEIFRITTDALPAETAGQLIVQDMRSLDVSAEPLLPHPRCPFCAGADGGADGRADGSAVSTVAVDATASVDLTTAGSDTLPMPTLATARDADALVEELNRRSVLVRPRAGVFSRFADEPLTQIPLKAGVVEFGTGHGAARRVAAFDVHHVAGARLRALNAAAEVYAEHVVPTAGVLTGDRLAAVRARIRAVEPVALTTVG
;
A
#
# COMPACT_ATOMS: atom_id res chain seq x y z
N MET A 1 7.00 -38.49 25.32
CA MET A 1 6.78 -37.92 23.97
C MET A 1 5.28 -37.88 23.77
N GLY A 2 4.66 -36.72 23.98
CA GLY A 2 3.22 -36.57 23.76
C GLY A 2 2.91 -36.83 22.29
N SER A 3 1.87 -37.61 22.02
CA SER A 3 1.44 -37.87 20.65
C SER A 3 1.11 -36.55 19.94
N THR A 4 1.32 -36.44 18.63
CA THR A 4 0.93 -35.26 17.84
C THR A 4 -0.53 -34.86 18.03
N TYR A 5 -1.38 -35.83 18.37
CA TYR A 5 -2.75 -35.62 18.81
C TYR A 5 -2.87 -34.77 20.08
N GLU A 6 -2.09 -35.04 21.14
CA GLU A 6 -2.15 -34.28 22.40
C GLU A 6 -1.84 -32.79 22.18
N ALA A 7 -0.97 -32.47 21.22
CA ALA A 7 -0.61 -31.08 20.89
C ALA A 7 -1.76 -30.29 20.25
N VAL A 8 -2.68 -30.96 19.55
CA VAL A 8 -3.81 -30.31 18.85
C VAL A 8 -5.18 -30.61 19.47
N ALA A 9 -5.26 -31.54 20.42
CA ALA A 9 -6.51 -32.07 20.99
C ALA A 9 -7.46 -30.98 21.49
N THR A 10 -6.94 -29.94 22.15
CA THR A 10 -7.74 -28.84 22.70
C THR A 10 -8.01 -27.72 21.70
N THR A 11 -7.41 -27.76 20.52
CA THR A 11 -7.59 -26.74 19.48
C THR A 11 -8.88 -26.96 18.71
N ARG A 12 -9.45 -25.89 18.16
CA ARG A 12 -10.65 -25.92 17.31
C ARG A 12 -10.25 -25.59 15.88
N PRO A 13 -9.96 -26.61 15.03
CA PRO A 13 -9.48 -26.36 13.68
C PRO A 13 -10.59 -25.77 12.80
N ARG A 14 -10.28 -24.66 12.13
CA ARG A 14 -11.08 -24.08 11.05
C ARG A 14 -10.27 -24.13 9.76
N ILE A 15 -10.73 -24.90 8.78
CA ILE A 15 -10.10 -24.95 7.46
C ILE A 15 -10.38 -23.65 6.69
N ARG A 16 -9.41 -23.16 5.93
CA ARG A 16 -9.64 -22.02 5.03
C ARG A 16 -10.61 -22.42 3.92
N ARG A 17 -11.43 -21.45 3.50
CA ARG A 17 -12.53 -21.70 2.53
C ARG A 17 -12.08 -21.87 1.08
N ASP A 18 -10.85 -21.47 0.76
CA ASP A 18 -10.22 -21.60 -0.57
C ASP A 18 -9.48 -22.94 -0.72
N VAL A 19 -9.44 -23.75 0.33
CA VAL A 19 -8.77 -25.04 0.32
C VAL A 19 -9.61 -26.05 -0.44
N LEU A 20 -9.06 -26.51 -1.55
CA LEU A 20 -9.56 -27.64 -2.31
C LEU A 20 -8.71 -28.86 -1.99
N PHE A 21 -9.34 -30.04 -1.98
CA PHE A 21 -8.62 -31.30 -1.83
C PHE A 21 -9.07 -32.30 -2.89
N THR A 22 -8.10 -32.93 -3.55
CA THR A 22 -8.33 -33.82 -4.69
C THR A 22 -7.64 -35.17 -4.49
N GLU A 23 -8.26 -36.24 -5.00
CA GLU A 23 -7.69 -37.58 -4.96
C GLU A 23 -6.51 -37.70 -5.94
N THR A 24 -5.42 -38.32 -5.49
CA THR A 24 -4.22 -38.59 -6.30
C THR A 24 -3.90 -40.08 -6.22
N ALA A 25 -3.03 -40.58 -7.11
CA ALA A 25 -2.62 -41.99 -7.11
C ALA A 25 -2.04 -42.45 -5.76
N ASP A 26 -1.39 -41.54 -5.03
CA ASP A 26 -0.70 -41.83 -3.78
C ASP A 26 -1.41 -41.29 -2.52
N GLY A 27 -2.58 -40.64 -2.65
CA GLY A 27 -3.34 -40.11 -1.51
C GLY A 27 -4.19 -38.88 -1.85
N VAL A 28 -3.99 -37.77 -1.14
CA VAL A 28 -4.77 -36.53 -1.31
C VAL A 28 -3.87 -35.30 -1.47
N LEU A 29 -4.19 -34.44 -2.43
CA LEU A 29 -3.55 -33.15 -2.62
C LEU A 29 -4.46 -32.05 -2.08
N PHE A 30 -3.98 -31.28 -1.11
CA PHE A 30 -4.59 -30.02 -0.68
C PHE A 30 -3.97 -28.88 -1.47
N HIS A 31 -4.77 -27.98 -2.01
CA HIS A 31 -4.28 -26.81 -2.73
C HIS A 31 -5.22 -25.60 -2.60
N ASN A 32 -4.65 -24.41 -2.73
CA ASN A 32 -5.37 -23.14 -2.82
C ASN A 32 -4.71 -22.25 -3.90
N ALA A 33 -4.96 -20.95 -3.90
CA ALA A 33 -4.34 -20.02 -4.85
C ALA A 33 -2.83 -19.82 -4.63
N ASP A 34 -2.37 -20.01 -3.39
CA ASP A 34 -0.99 -19.74 -2.98
C ASP A 34 -0.06 -20.96 -3.14
N GLY A 35 -0.63 -22.17 -3.18
CA GLY A 35 0.15 -23.40 -3.34
C GLY A 35 -0.60 -24.66 -2.95
N GLY A 36 0.13 -25.74 -2.67
CA GLY A 36 -0.46 -27.01 -2.28
C GLY A 36 0.52 -28.00 -1.66
N PHE A 37 -0.01 -29.00 -0.97
CA PHE A 37 0.77 -30.10 -0.40
C PHE A 37 0.01 -31.42 -0.49
N GLN A 38 0.76 -32.51 -0.63
CA GLN A 38 0.21 -33.85 -0.76
C GLN A 38 0.43 -34.67 0.50
N LEU A 39 -0.62 -35.37 0.94
CA LEU A 39 -0.54 -36.42 1.95
C LEU A 39 -0.54 -37.78 1.27
N THR A 40 0.57 -38.50 1.41
CA THR A 40 0.77 -39.81 0.81
C THR A 40 0.27 -40.93 1.72
N ALA A 41 -0.98 -41.34 1.54
CA ALA A 41 -1.51 -42.60 2.08
C ALA A 41 -2.72 -43.07 1.26
N ARG A 42 -2.84 -44.37 1.03
CA ARG A 42 -3.94 -44.96 0.21
C ARG A 42 -5.34 -44.61 0.67
N SER A 43 -5.55 -44.37 1.97
CA SER A 43 -6.84 -44.00 2.55
C SER A 43 -6.96 -42.49 2.85
N ALA A 44 -5.96 -41.69 2.50
CA ALA A 44 -5.90 -40.27 2.88
C ALA A 44 -7.06 -39.45 2.32
N TYR A 45 -7.43 -39.68 1.06
CA TYR A 45 -8.55 -38.95 0.43
C TYR A 45 -9.87 -39.25 1.13
N ARG A 46 -10.23 -40.53 1.30
CA ARG A 46 -11.43 -40.93 2.04
C ARG A 46 -11.44 -40.40 3.47
N PHE A 47 -10.29 -40.39 4.13
CA PHE A 47 -10.14 -39.85 5.48
C PHE A 47 -10.36 -38.32 5.50
N ALA A 48 -9.77 -37.59 4.57
CA ALA A 48 -9.97 -36.16 4.41
C ALA A 48 -11.44 -35.82 4.15
N THR A 49 -12.13 -36.55 3.27
CA THR A 49 -13.57 -36.37 3.01
C THR A 49 -14.43 -36.51 4.27
N LEU A 50 -14.02 -37.33 5.24
CA LEU A 50 -14.75 -37.51 6.49
C LEU A 50 -14.42 -36.43 7.52
N ILE A 51 -13.15 -36.04 7.65
CA ILE A 51 -12.70 -35.15 8.72
C ILE A 51 -12.85 -33.66 8.34
N VAL A 52 -12.47 -33.28 7.12
CA VAL A 52 -12.44 -31.89 6.66
C VAL A 52 -13.77 -31.15 6.85
N PRO A 53 -14.96 -31.75 6.56
CA PRO A 53 -16.24 -31.07 6.78
C PRO A 53 -16.54 -30.70 8.24
N HIS A 54 -15.85 -31.32 9.21
CA HIS A 54 -15.99 -31.02 10.64
C HIS A 54 -14.98 -29.99 11.15
N LEU A 55 -14.02 -29.55 10.33
CA LEU A 55 -13.03 -28.53 10.67
C LEU A 55 -13.63 -27.12 10.50
N THR A 56 -14.74 -26.85 11.19
CA THR A 56 -15.49 -25.58 11.13
C THR A 56 -15.07 -24.58 12.22
N GLY A 57 -14.18 -24.97 13.14
CA GLY A 57 -13.86 -24.22 14.36
C GLY A 57 -14.89 -24.34 15.48
N GLU A 58 -16.03 -25.02 15.26
CA GLU A 58 -17.09 -25.19 16.27
C GLU A 58 -16.82 -26.30 17.30
N HIS A 59 -15.96 -27.26 16.95
CA HIS A 59 -15.64 -28.43 17.77
C HIS A 59 -14.13 -28.52 17.98
N SER A 60 -13.69 -28.95 19.16
CA SER A 60 -12.27 -29.24 19.37
C SER A 60 -11.86 -30.52 18.63
N VAL A 61 -10.57 -30.72 18.37
CA VAL A 61 -10.06 -31.98 17.82
C VAL A 61 -10.46 -33.16 18.73
N ALA A 62 -10.46 -32.96 20.05
CA ALA A 62 -10.92 -33.96 21.01
C ALA A 62 -12.41 -34.32 20.82
N ASP A 63 -13.26 -33.31 20.59
CA ASP A 63 -14.69 -33.52 20.33
C ASP A 63 -14.92 -34.27 19.00
N ILE A 64 -14.23 -33.86 17.94
CA ILE A 64 -14.28 -34.54 16.62
C ILE A 64 -13.81 -35.99 16.73
N CYS A 65 -12.87 -36.27 17.64
CA CYS A 65 -12.31 -37.59 17.87
C CYS A 65 -13.09 -38.46 18.87
N GLN A 66 -14.22 -37.99 19.41
CA GLN A 66 -15.02 -38.80 20.33
C GLN A 66 -15.48 -40.10 19.63
N GLY A 67 -15.20 -41.24 20.28
CA GLY A 67 -15.53 -42.57 19.75
C GLY A 67 -14.54 -43.14 18.73
N LEU A 68 -13.48 -42.41 18.35
CA LEU A 68 -12.41 -42.93 17.49
C LEU A 68 -11.35 -43.72 18.30
N GLY A 69 -10.75 -44.75 17.70
CA GLY A 69 -9.63 -45.50 18.29
C GLY A 69 -8.30 -44.74 18.24
N ASP A 70 -7.27 -45.23 18.95
CA ASP A 70 -5.95 -44.58 19.07
C ASP A 70 -5.30 -44.26 17.71
N GLN A 71 -5.38 -45.20 16.77
CA GLN A 71 -4.79 -45.04 15.44
C GLN A 71 -5.49 -43.90 14.66
N GLN A 72 -6.81 -43.82 14.72
CA GLN A 72 -7.57 -42.78 14.03
C GLN A 72 -7.33 -41.41 14.67
N ARG A 73 -7.24 -41.33 16.00
CA ARG A 73 -6.90 -40.09 16.71
C ARG A 73 -5.53 -39.55 16.27
N ALA A 74 -4.53 -40.43 16.17
CA ALA A 74 -3.22 -40.05 15.67
C ALA A 74 -3.27 -39.51 14.23
N MET A 75 -4.06 -40.14 13.34
CA MET A 75 -4.24 -39.65 11.96
C MET A 75 -4.91 -38.27 11.91
N VAL A 76 -5.92 -38.01 12.74
CA VAL A 76 -6.57 -36.68 12.83
C VAL A 76 -5.55 -35.65 13.32
N GLY A 77 -4.75 -36.01 14.34
CA GLY A 77 -3.69 -35.17 14.88
C GLY A 77 -2.67 -34.76 13.81
N GLU A 78 -2.16 -35.71 13.02
CA GLU A 78 -1.21 -35.44 11.93
C GLU A 78 -1.82 -34.60 10.81
N LEU A 79 -3.09 -34.84 10.43
CA LEU A 79 -3.77 -34.04 9.42
C LEU A 79 -3.93 -32.59 9.88
N VAL A 80 -4.49 -32.37 11.08
CA VAL A 80 -4.72 -31.02 11.61
C VAL A 80 -3.40 -30.27 11.78
N LYS A 81 -2.37 -30.94 12.30
CA LYS A 81 -1.02 -30.39 12.40
C LYS A 81 -0.48 -29.98 11.02
N SER A 82 -0.59 -30.86 10.02
CA SER A 82 -0.11 -30.58 8.66
C SER A 82 -0.82 -29.40 8.01
N LEU A 83 -2.12 -29.24 8.29
CA LEU A 83 -2.92 -28.11 7.82
C LEU A 83 -2.52 -26.80 8.52
N TYR A 84 -2.23 -26.82 9.83
CA TYR A 84 -1.75 -25.65 10.56
C TYR A 84 -0.35 -25.22 10.11
N GLU A 85 0.60 -26.16 10.00
CA GLU A 85 1.98 -25.86 9.59
C GLU A 85 2.11 -25.24 8.19
N ARG A 86 1.07 -25.38 7.36
CA ARG A 86 1.04 -24.91 5.97
C ARG A 86 0.03 -23.79 5.73
N ASP A 87 -0.59 -23.28 6.80
CA ASP A 87 -1.63 -22.23 6.73
C ASP A 87 -2.88 -22.60 5.91
N PHE A 88 -3.23 -23.90 5.87
CA PHE A 88 -4.48 -24.41 5.28
C PHE A 88 -5.63 -24.47 6.29
N ALA A 89 -5.31 -24.48 7.58
CA ALA A 89 -6.28 -24.33 8.66
C ALA A 89 -5.69 -23.46 9.77
N ARG A 90 -6.55 -22.94 10.65
CA ARG A 90 -6.17 -22.15 11.82
C ARG A 90 -6.85 -22.67 13.08
N ALA A 91 -6.19 -22.52 14.22
CA ALA A 91 -6.77 -22.84 15.51
C ALA A 91 -7.62 -21.66 15.98
N VAL A 92 -8.94 -21.83 16.03
CA VAL A 92 -9.85 -20.77 16.50
C VAL A 92 -9.82 -20.77 18.03
N PRO A 93 -9.64 -19.61 18.69
CA PRO A 93 -9.76 -19.52 20.14
C PRO A 93 -11.16 -19.96 20.59
N PRO A 94 -11.30 -20.57 21.78
CA PRO A 94 -12.63 -20.81 22.35
C PRO A 94 -13.35 -19.47 22.46
N ALA A 95 -14.63 -19.43 22.05
CA ALA A 95 -15.41 -18.20 21.97
C ALA A 95 -15.18 -17.32 23.21
N GLY A 96 -14.52 -16.16 23.00
CA GLY A 96 -14.31 -15.18 24.03
C GLY A 96 -15.64 -14.59 24.49
N ALA A 97 -15.75 -14.26 25.77
CA ALA A 97 -16.99 -13.83 26.42
C ALA A 97 -17.61 -12.52 25.91
N GLU A 98 -17.00 -11.83 24.93
CA GLU A 98 -17.62 -10.72 24.22
C GLU A 98 -18.28 -11.23 22.94
N VAL A 99 -19.42 -11.92 23.11
CA VAL A 99 -20.37 -12.12 22.02
C VAL A 99 -20.97 -10.76 21.71
N VAL A 100 -20.32 -10.02 20.83
CA VAL A 100 -20.99 -8.89 20.24
C VAL A 100 -21.98 -9.51 19.25
N GLU A 101 -23.28 -9.42 19.54
CA GLU A 101 -24.33 -9.98 18.69
C GLU A 101 -24.49 -9.10 17.45
N THR A 102 -24.20 -9.66 16.27
CA THR A 102 -24.59 -9.01 15.01
C THR A 102 -26.10 -9.20 14.89
N PRO A 103 -26.89 -8.14 14.61
CA PRO A 103 -28.33 -8.30 14.46
C PRO A 103 -28.63 -9.45 13.47
N PRO A 104 -29.60 -10.34 13.75
CA PRO A 104 -29.81 -11.55 12.94
C PRO A 104 -30.02 -11.28 11.45
N ASP A 105 -30.71 -10.20 11.11
CA ASP A 105 -30.93 -9.78 9.72
C ASP A 105 -29.63 -9.32 9.04
N VAL A 106 -28.80 -8.55 9.75
CA VAL A 106 -27.48 -8.12 9.27
C VAL A 106 -26.56 -9.33 9.08
N ALA A 107 -26.55 -10.25 10.05
CA ALA A 107 -25.76 -11.48 9.96
C ALA A 107 -26.21 -12.37 8.79
N ARG A 108 -27.52 -12.45 8.53
CA ARG A 108 -28.08 -13.19 7.41
C ARG A 108 -27.75 -12.55 6.06
N ARG A 109 -28.04 -11.24 5.89
CA ARG A 109 -27.84 -10.52 4.62
C ARG A 109 -26.38 -10.49 4.22
N PHE A 110 -25.49 -10.22 5.17
CA PHE A 110 -24.05 -10.06 4.93
C PHE A 110 -23.24 -11.30 5.33
N ALA A 111 -23.88 -12.47 5.40
CA ALA A 111 -23.18 -13.74 5.62
C ALA A 111 -21.99 -13.95 4.66
N PRO A 112 -22.07 -13.58 3.36
CA PRO A 112 -20.90 -13.66 2.45
C PRO A 112 -19.74 -12.75 2.85
N GLN A 113 -20.01 -11.52 3.33
CA GLN A 113 -18.96 -10.59 3.78
C GLN A 113 -18.34 -11.05 5.10
N ILE A 114 -19.15 -11.51 6.06
CA ILE A 114 -18.65 -12.08 7.33
C ILE A 114 -17.80 -13.32 7.02
N ALA A 115 -18.27 -14.17 6.12
CA ALA A 115 -17.53 -15.32 5.61
C ALA A 115 -16.19 -14.95 4.97
N TYR A 116 -16.15 -13.83 4.24
CA TYR A 116 -14.94 -13.31 3.63
C TYR A 116 -13.95 -12.84 4.71
N VAL A 117 -14.39 -12.09 5.73
CA VAL A 117 -13.52 -11.69 6.85
C VAL A 117 -13.00 -12.91 7.61
N ASP A 118 -13.88 -13.88 7.87
CA ASP A 118 -13.56 -15.16 8.51
C ASP A 118 -12.54 -15.99 7.72
N HIS A 119 -12.38 -15.73 6.42
CA HIS A 119 -11.35 -16.38 5.63
C HIS A 119 -9.94 -15.91 6.01
N TYR A 120 -9.78 -14.61 6.30
CA TYR A 120 -8.48 -13.98 6.48
C TYR A 120 -8.15 -13.61 7.93
N SER A 121 -9.14 -13.55 8.83
CA SER A 121 -8.95 -13.06 10.19
C SER A 121 -9.92 -13.66 11.21
N ASP A 122 -9.51 -13.70 12.48
CA ASP A 122 -10.37 -14.07 13.62
C ASP A 122 -11.42 -12.98 13.91
N ASP A 123 -12.41 -13.31 14.75
CA ASP A 123 -13.45 -12.38 15.21
C ASP A 123 -14.22 -11.71 14.07
N ALA A 124 -14.55 -12.48 13.03
CA ALA A 124 -15.11 -11.98 11.78
C ALA A 124 -16.36 -11.12 11.95
N GLU A 125 -17.26 -11.48 12.86
CA GLU A 125 -18.45 -10.68 13.17
C GLU A 125 -18.11 -9.36 13.87
N VAL A 126 -17.14 -9.34 14.78
CA VAL A 126 -16.68 -8.12 15.44
C VAL A 126 -16.05 -7.17 14.43
N ARG A 127 -15.18 -7.70 13.56
CA ARG A 127 -14.53 -6.96 12.48
C ARG A 127 -15.55 -6.45 11.46
N PHE A 128 -16.49 -7.29 11.02
CA PHE A 128 -17.56 -6.88 10.11
C PHE A 128 -18.42 -5.78 10.73
N ARG A 129 -18.74 -5.86 12.04
CA ARG A 129 -19.50 -4.79 12.71
C ARG A 129 -18.75 -3.46 12.70
N ARG A 130 -17.41 -3.45 12.81
CA ARG A 130 -16.62 -2.21 12.65
C ARG A 130 -16.84 -1.58 11.28
N PHE A 131 -16.88 -2.38 10.21
CA PHE A 131 -17.25 -1.88 8.88
C PHE A 131 -18.70 -1.40 8.83
N ALA A 132 -19.64 -2.22 9.30
CA ALA A 132 -21.07 -1.92 9.20
C ALA A 132 -21.47 -0.65 9.97
N THR A 133 -20.75 -0.35 11.06
CA THR A 133 -20.98 0.84 11.91
C THR A 133 -20.04 2.01 11.59
N ALA A 134 -19.11 1.85 10.65
CA ALA A 134 -18.26 2.95 10.20
C ALA A 134 -19.10 4.04 9.53
N ARG A 135 -18.71 5.29 9.73
CA ARG A 135 -19.36 6.45 9.11
C ARG A 135 -18.46 6.98 8.00
N VAL A 136 -18.94 6.89 6.76
CA VAL A 136 -18.15 7.24 5.57
C VAL A 136 -18.73 8.47 4.89
N ALA A 137 -17.94 9.51 4.69
CA ALA A 137 -18.29 10.65 3.84
C ALA A 137 -17.70 10.47 2.44
N VAL A 138 -18.53 10.54 1.39
CA VAL A 138 -18.08 10.47 -0.01
C VAL A 138 -18.17 11.85 -0.65
N LEU A 139 -17.02 12.52 -0.75
CA LEU A 139 -16.85 13.86 -1.31
C LEU A 139 -16.55 13.77 -2.80
N GLY A 140 -17.59 13.51 -3.58
CA GLY A 140 -17.57 13.69 -5.02
C GLY A 140 -18.97 13.59 -5.63
N ASP A 141 -19.09 14.17 -6.82
CA ASP A 141 -20.33 14.27 -7.57
C ASP A 141 -20.26 13.45 -8.89
N ASP A 142 -19.26 12.57 -8.99
CA ASP A 142 -18.94 11.81 -10.20
C ASP A 142 -19.44 10.35 -10.16
N LEU A 143 -19.30 9.64 -11.29
CA LEU A 143 -19.68 8.24 -11.37
C LEU A 143 -18.88 7.35 -10.40
N VAL A 144 -17.63 7.72 -10.08
CA VAL A 144 -16.83 6.99 -9.10
C VAL A 144 -17.45 7.10 -7.71
N ALA A 145 -17.86 8.32 -7.28
CA ALA A 145 -18.58 8.53 -6.02
C ALA A 145 -19.86 7.71 -5.96
N ARG A 146 -20.69 7.75 -7.02
CA ARG A 146 -21.91 6.94 -7.11
C ARG A 146 -21.63 5.46 -6.85
N TRP A 147 -20.64 4.89 -7.54
CA TRP A 147 -20.29 3.47 -7.39
C TRP A 147 -19.64 3.15 -6.05
N CYS A 148 -18.90 4.09 -5.46
CA CYS A 148 -18.39 3.96 -4.09
C CYS A 148 -19.53 3.85 -3.08
N VAL A 149 -20.52 4.75 -3.14
CA VAL A 149 -21.71 4.71 -2.27
C VAL A 149 -22.48 3.39 -2.44
N LEU A 150 -22.72 2.96 -3.68
CA LEU A 150 -23.38 1.68 -3.96
C LEU A 150 -22.59 0.49 -3.39
N SER A 151 -21.26 0.50 -3.54
CA SER A 151 -20.40 -0.54 -2.98
C SER A 151 -20.48 -0.59 -1.46
N LEU A 152 -20.50 0.57 -0.79
CA LEU A 152 -20.64 0.66 0.66
C LEU A 152 -21.97 0.08 1.15
N ILE A 153 -23.09 0.44 0.50
CA ILE A 153 -24.43 -0.09 0.82
C ILE A 153 -24.46 -1.61 0.65
N ARG A 154 -24.03 -2.10 -0.52
CA ARG A 154 -24.08 -3.52 -0.87
C ARG A 154 -23.21 -4.41 0.01
N ASN A 155 -22.19 -3.84 0.65
CA ASN A 155 -21.33 -4.56 1.58
C ASN A 155 -21.73 -4.36 3.06
N GLY A 156 -22.67 -3.45 3.35
CA GLY A 156 -23.28 -3.33 4.69
C GLY A 156 -22.89 -2.12 5.53
N CYS A 157 -22.29 -1.08 4.94
CA CYS A 157 -22.03 0.18 5.65
C CYS A 157 -23.34 0.92 5.92
N ALA A 158 -23.64 1.21 7.18
CA ALA A 158 -24.94 1.73 7.58
C ALA A 158 -25.05 3.27 7.55
N THR A 159 -23.96 4.02 7.58
CA THR A 159 -24.01 5.50 7.61
C THR A 159 -23.09 6.10 6.53
N ILE A 160 -23.70 6.77 5.56
CA ILE A 160 -23.00 7.31 4.40
C ILE A 160 -23.39 8.78 4.19
N GLY A 161 -22.39 9.66 4.22
CA GLY A 161 -22.50 11.04 3.79
C GLY A 161 -22.38 11.12 2.26
N VAL A 162 -23.41 11.66 1.60
CA VAL A 162 -23.49 11.78 0.14
C VAL A 162 -23.59 13.25 -0.23
N ARG A 163 -22.90 13.62 -1.29
CA ARG A 163 -22.92 14.99 -1.80
C ARG A 163 -24.22 15.33 -2.54
N PRO A 164 -24.68 16.59 -2.51
CA PRO A 164 -25.88 17.01 -3.24
C PRO A 164 -25.77 16.89 -4.76
N GLY A 165 -24.56 16.90 -5.34
CA GLY A 165 -24.37 16.76 -6.78
C GLY A 165 -24.53 15.32 -7.29
N LEU A 166 -24.63 14.33 -6.41
CA LEU A 166 -25.14 13.01 -6.75
C LEU A 166 -26.67 13.03 -6.78
N ASP A 167 -27.23 13.69 -7.80
CA ASP A 167 -28.65 13.93 -7.98
C ASP A 167 -29.29 13.04 -9.08
N GLY A 168 -30.56 13.30 -9.38
CA GLY A 168 -31.31 12.65 -10.46
C GLY A 168 -31.25 11.12 -10.43
N GLU A 169 -30.93 10.51 -11.57
CA GLU A 169 -30.82 9.05 -11.74
C GLU A 169 -29.80 8.42 -10.77
N ALA A 170 -28.70 9.12 -10.46
CA ALA A 170 -27.70 8.60 -9.53
C ALA A 170 -28.28 8.48 -8.11
N ARG A 171 -28.99 9.51 -7.65
CA ARG A 171 -29.65 9.51 -6.34
C ARG A 171 -30.73 8.44 -6.24
N GLU A 172 -31.59 8.34 -7.25
CA GLU A 172 -32.68 7.38 -7.29
C GLU A 172 -32.18 5.93 -7.14
N ILE A 173 -31.04 5.61 -7.78
CA ILE A 173 -30.44 4.28 -7.72
C ILE A 173 -29.82 4.01 -6.34
N ILE A 174 -29.13 4.99 -5.76
CA ILE A 174 -28.58 4.89 -4.39
C ILE A 174 -29.72 4.68 -3.37
N GLU A 175 -30.78 5.47 -3.46
CA GLU A 175 -31.94 5.37 -2.56
C GLU A 175 -32.74 4.08 -2.77
N SER A 176 -32.78 3.54 -3.99
CA SER A 176 -33.37 2.23 -4.26
C SER A 176 -32.62 1.13 -3.53
N GLU A 177 -31.29 1.14 -3.58
CA GLU A 177 -30.46 0.12 -2.93
C GLU A 177 -30.50 0.24 -1.41
N ALA A 178 -30.53 1.47 -0.87
CA ALA A 178 -30.74 1.71 0.55
C ALA A 178 -32.10 1.21 1.04
N ARG A 179 -33.18 1.40 0.25
CA ARG A 179 -34.52 0.86 0.57
C ARG A 179 -34.54 -0.66 0.55
N GLU A 180 -33.91 -1.30 -0.44
CA GLU A 180 -33.81 -2.77 -0.48
C GLU A 180 -33.08 -3.33 0.75
N ALA A 181 -31.99 -2.68 1.18
CA ALA A 181 -31.30 -3.06 2.40
C ALA A 181 -32.19 -2.88 3.64
N ALA A 182 -32.93 -1.76 3.73
CA ALA A 182 -33.85 -1.49 4.83
C ALA A 182 -35.01 -2.50 4.91
N ASP A 183 -35.59 -2.87 3.76
CA ASP A 183 -36.65 -3.89 3.66
C ASP A 183 -36.16 -5.28 4.12
N ASP A 184 -34.85 -5.54 4.02
CA ASP A 184 -34.18 -6.76 4.49
C ASP A 184 -33.64 -6.62 5.93
N GLY A 185 -34.12 -5.64 6.70
CA GLY A 185 -33.74 -5.43 8.11
C GLY A 185 -32.40 -4.74 8.34
N CYS A 186 -31.78 -4.18 7.29
CA CYS A 186 -30.47 -3.54 7.31
C CYS A 186 -30.56 -2.06 6.88
N PRO A 187 -31.13 -1.16 7.70
CA PRO A 187 -31.35 0.23 7.30
C PRO A 187 -30.04 0.98 7.06
N VAL A 188 -30.03 1.80 6.01
CA VAL A 188 -28.90 2.69 5.66
C VAL A 188 -29.32 4.15 5.85
N SER A 189 -28.53 4.89 6.63
CA SER A 189 -28.64 6.34 6.78
C SER A 189 -27.83 7.05 5.70
N LEU A 190 -28.52 7.65 4.75
CA LEU A 190 -27.96 8.56 3.76
C LEU A 190 -28.10 9.99 4.28
N VAL A 191 -26.96 10.67 4.48
CA VAL A 191 -26.91 12.04 5.01
C VAL A 191 -26.39 12.96 3.93
N ASP A 192 -27.12 14.03 3.60
CA ASP A 192 -26.64 14.99 2.62
C ASP A 192 -25.52 15.84 3.23
N LEU A 193 -24.34 15.77 2.62
CA LEU A 193 -23.20 16.63 2.95
C LEU A 193 -23.48 18.05 2.48
N GLY A 194 -22.84 19.04 3.11
CA GLY A 194 -22.94 20.43 2.66
C GLY A 194 -22.49 20.58 1.19
N ALA A 195 -23.07 21.57 0.50
CA ALA A 195 -22.66 21.91 -0.87
C ALA A 195 -21.20 22.42 -0.87
N ASP A 196 -20.48 22.16 -1.97
CA ASP A 196 -19.11 22.66 -2.17
C ASP A 196 -19.29 24.02 -2.82
N ASP A 197 -19.37 25.04 -1.99
CA ASP A 197 -19.20 26.39 -2.51
C ASP A 197 -17.69 26.56 -2.77
N PRO A 198 -17.26 26.89 -4.01
CA PRO A 198 -15.85 27.15 -4.30
C PRO A 198 -15.22 28.21 -3.38
N GLY A 199 -16.02 29.09 -2.76
CA GLY A 199 -15.59 30.05 -1.76
C GLY A 199 -15.47 29.50 -0.32
N GLN A 200 -16.08 28.35 -0.03
CA GLN A 200 -16.12 27.72 1.28
C GLN A 200 -16.17 26.18 1.14
N PRO A 201 -15.04 25.53 0.77
CA PRO A 201 -14.98 24.08 0.69
C PRO A 201 -15.19 23.45 2.07
N LEU A 202 -15.76 22.23 2.09
CA LEU A 202 -15.96 21.46 3.33
C LEU A 202 -14.62 21.22 4.04
N GLY A 203 -14.58 21.54 5.33
CA GLY A 203 -13.44 21.27 6.21
C GLY A 203 -13.67 20.10 7.15
N TRP A 204 -12.65 19.74 7.92
CA TRP A 204 -12.78 18.73 8.98
C TRP A 204 -13.88 19.01 10.02
N PRO A 205 -14.17 20.27 10.42
CA PRO A 205 -15.31 20.55 11.30
C PRO A 205 -16.66 20.12 10.71
N ASP A 206 -16.84 20.23 9.39
CA ASP A 206 -18.07 19.83 8.70
C ASP A 206 -18.18 18.30 8.52
N LEU A 207 -17.07 17.60 8.73
CA LEU A 207 -16.91 16.16 8.56
C LEU A 207 -16.68 15.44 9.91
N ASP A 208 -16.92 16.11 11.03
CA ASP A 208 -16.69 15.59 12.38
C ASP A 208 -17.52 14.32 12.70
N ALA A 209 -18.59 14.07 11.96
CA ALA A 209 -19.42 12.89 12.10
C ALA A 209 -18.91 11.66 11.32
N TYR A 210 -17.78 11.71 10.61
CA TYR A 210 -17.34 10.63 9.71
C TYR A 210 -15.94 10.13 9.99
N ASP A 211 -15.79 8.83 10.20
CA ASP A 211 -14.51 8.20 10.51
C ASP A 211 -13.60 8.14 9.27
N ILE A 212 -14.21 8.04 8.09
CA ILE A 212 -13.52 7.91 6.80
C ILE A 212 -14.08 8.93 5.81
N VAL A 213 -13.19 9.65 5.15
CA VAL A 213 -13.50 10.65 4.12
C VAL A 213 -12.91 10.18 2.80
N VAL A 214 -13.76 9.91 1.82
CA VAL A 214 -13.39 9.57 0.45
C VAL A 214 -13.49 10.81 -0.41
N VAL A 215 -12.49 11.09 -1.23
CA VAL A 215 -12.56 12.20 -2.20
C VAL A 215 -12.50 11.65 -3.62
N THR A 216 -13.45 12.03 -4.47
CA THR A 216 -13.47 11.66 -5.90
C THR A 216 -13.71 12.89 -6.79
N GLY A 217 -13.84 12.71 -8.11
CA GLY A 217 -13.99 13.80 -9.08
C GLY A 217 -12.85 13.89 -10.10
N GLY A 218 -12.04 12.85 -10.25
CA GLY A 218 -10.97 12.80 -11.25
C GLY A 218 -10.03 14.01 -11.17
N PRO A 219 -9.93 14.86 -12.23
CA PRO A 219 -9.06 16.03 -12.21
C PRO A 219 -9.48 17.13 -11.21
N GLU A 220 -10.74 17.13 -10.76
CA GLU A 220 -11.26 18.08 -9.76
C GLU A 220 -10.99 17.65 -8.31
N ALA A 221 -10.77 16.35 -8.09
CA ALA A 221 -10.57 15.79 -6.75
C ALA A 221 -9.48 16.52 -5.93
N PRO A 222 -8.32 16.93 -6.51
CA PRO A 222 -7.33 17.73 -5.79
C PRO A 222 -7.89 18.99 -5.13
N GLY A 223 -8.85 19.68 -5.76
CA GLY A 223 -9.44 20.91 -5.22
C GLY A 223 -10.16 20.71 -3.88
N ARG A 224 -10.79 19.55 -3.70
CA ARG A 224 -11.47 19.13 -2.46
C ARG A 224 -10.51 18.49 -1.46
N LEU A 225 -9.53 17.73 -1.99
CA LEU A 225 -8.58 16.97 -1.20
C LEU A 225 -7.53 17.86 -0.51
N PHE A 226 -6.99 18.83 -1.23
CA PHE A 226 -5.84 19.60 -0.79
C PHE A 226 -6.14 20.48 0.45
N PRO A 227 -7.32 21.13 0.59
CA PRO A 227 -7.69 21.82 1.83
C PRO A 227 -7.71 20.90 3.05
N LEU A 228 -8.26 19.69 2.92
CA LEU A 228 -8.31 18.69 4.00
C LEU A 228 -6.90 18.21 4.40
N LEU A 229 -6.05 17.93 3.41
CA LEU A 229 -4.65 17.59 3.65
C LEU A 229 -3.91 18.72 4.35
N ARG A 230 -4.08 19.96 3.88
CA ARG A 230 -3.43 21.15 4.43
C ARG A 230 -3.83 21.43 5.88
N ALA A 231 -5.08 21.15 6.25
CA ALA A 231 -5.57 21.27 7.61
C ALA A 231 -5.01 20.17 8.55
N GLY A 232 -4.46 19.09 8.00
CA GLY A 232 -3.99 17.92 8.73
C GLY A 232 -5.13 16.94 9.00
N VAL A 233 -4.90 15.66 8.73
CA VAL A 233 -5.89 14.60 9.01
C VAL A 233 -6.01 14.42 10.53
N PRO A 234 -7.18 14.59 11.15
CA PRO A 234 -7.35 14.42 12.59
C PRO A 234 -7.09 12.99 13.06
N GLU A 235 -6.77 12.82 14.34
CA GLU A 235 -6.61 11.51 14.96
C GLU A 235 -7.91 10.70 14.87
N GLY A 236 -7.78 9.40 14.60
CA GLY A 236 -8.92 8.51 14.36
C GLY A 236 -9.65 8.72 13.04
N ARG A 237 -9.18 9.62 12.16
CA ARG A 237 -9.75 9.85 10.82
C ARG A 237 -8.87 9.32 9.70
N THR A 238 -9.54 8.97 8.63
CA THR A 238 -8.94 8.48 7.40
C THR A 238 -9.37 9.34 6.22
N LEU A 239 -8.42 9.68 5.35
CA LEU A 239 -8.64 10.39 4.10
C LEU A 239 -8.14 9.51 2.94
N LEU A 240 -9.05 9.11 2.06
CA LEU A 240 -8.78 8.21 0.94
C LEU A 240 -9.18 8.88 -0.39
N PRO A 241 -8.21 9.32 -1.22
CA PRO A 241 -8.52 9.96 -2.49
C PRO A 241 -8.57 8.96 -3.66
N ALA A 242 -9.49 9.19 -4.59
CA ALA A 242 -9.41 8.73 -5.97
C ALA A 242 -9.44 9.95 -6.90
N TRP A 243 -8.36 10.15 -7.64
CA TRP A 243 -8.14 11.34 -8.46
C TRP A 243 -7.60 10.94 -9.83
N SER A 244 -7.47 11.89 -10.74
CA SER A 244 -6.84 11.64 -12.03
C SER A 244 -5.99 12.80 -12.49
N TYR A 245 -5.04 12.48 -13.38
CA TYR A 245 -4.21 13.45 -14.06
C TYR A 245 -3.87 12.88 -15.44
N GLY A 246 -3.85 13.71 -16.48
CA GLY A 246 -3.65 13.23 -17.84
C GLY A 246 -4.63 12.10 -18.21
N HIS A 247 -4.10 10.88 -18.41
CA HIS A 247 -4.88 9.67 -18.70
C HIS A 247 -4.77 8.59 -17.60
N HIS A 248 -4.26 8.95 -16.43
CA HIS A 248 -4.13 8.05 -15.28
C HIS A 248 -5.20 8.35 -14.24
N SER A 249 -5.84 7.31 -13.72
CA SER A 249 -6.60 7.38 -12.47
C SER A 249 -5.75 6.80 -11.34
N VAL A 250 -5.78 7.45 -10.18
CA VAL A 250 -4.96 7.10 -9.02
C VAL A 250 -5.88 6.95 -7.82
N VAL A 251 -5.75 5.83 -7.11
CA VAL A 251 -6.35 5.62 -5.79
C VAL A 251 -5.23 5.63 -4.74
N GLY A 252 -5.44 6.40 -3.68
CA GLY A 252 -4.47 6.59 -2.60
C GLY A 252 -3.58 7.83 -2.75
N PRO A 253 -2.66 8.03 -1.78
CA PRO A 253 -2.39 7.10 -0.69
C PRO A 253 -3.47 7.18 0.39
N LEU A 254 -3.61 6.12 1.18
CA LEU A 254 -4.35 6.16 2.44
C LEU A 254 -3.67 7.14 3.40
N MET A 255 -4.39 8.14 3.89
CA MET A 255 -3.86 9.15 4.80
C MET A 255 -4.58 9.12 6.14
N THR A 256 -3.80 9.01 7.20
CA THR A 256 -4.21 9.16 8.61
C THR A 256 -3.29 10.18 9.29
N ALA A 257 -3.55 10.54 10.54
CA ALA A 257 -2.69 11.45 11.30
C ALA A 257 -1.21 11.00 11.36
N GLY A 258 -0.96 9.68 11.32
CA GLY A 258 0.38 9.08 11.36
C GLY A 258 0.94 8.66 10.00
N ALA A 259 0.29 9.03 8.89
CA ALA A 259 0.75 8.61 7.56
C ALA A 259 2.10 9.25 7.20
N THR A 260 3.05 8.41 6.77
CA THR A 260 4.40 8.83 6.37
C THR A 260 4.45 9.42 4.96
N SER A 261 3.42 9.21 4.15
CA SER A 261 3.30 9.75 2.80
C SER A 261 1.89 10.29 2.57
N CYS A 262 1.77 11.40 1.83
CA CYS A 262 0.49 12.02 1.54
C CYS A 262 0.30 12.29 0.04
N TRP A 263 -0.89 12.75 -0.35
CA TRP A 263 -1.18 13.12 -1.74
C TRP A 263 -0.17 14.12 -2.33
N ALA A 264 0.27 15.12 -1.56
CA ALA A 264 1.29 16.06 -2.04
C ALA A 264 2.63 15.37 -2.37
N CYS A 265 3.01 14.29 -1.67
CA CYS A 265 4.18 13.50 -2.07
C CYS A 265 3.97 12.88 -3.45
N ALA A 266 2.80 12.28 -3.70
CA ALA A 266 2.46 11.71 -5.00
C ALA A 266 2.54 12.76 -6.12
N ALA A 267 1.91 13.92 -5.92
CA ALA A 267 1.93 15.02 -6.90
C ALA A 267 3.36 15.53 -7.18
N LEU A 268 4.22 15.61 -6.16
CA LEU A 268 5.63 15.98 -6.33
C LEU A 268 6.44 14.92 -7.10
N ARG A 269 6.21 13.63 -6.84
CA ARG A 269 6.85 12.51 -7.55
C ARG A 269 6.49 12.52 -9.03
N ILE A 270 5.18 12.58 -9.33
CA ILE A 270 4.66 12.67 -10.70
C ILE A 270 5.25 13.88 -11.43
N GLY A 271 5.30 15.05 -10.78
CA GLY A 271 5.85 16.27 -11.37
C GLY A 271 7.37 16.29 -11.56
N SER A 272 8.09 15.30 -11.01
CA SER A 272 9.52 15.12 -11.23
C SER A 272 9.83 14.15 -12.38
N HIS A 273 8.88 13.32 -12.77
CA HIS A 273 9.04 12.35 -13.86
C HIS A 273 8.58 12.92 -15.21
N ASP A 274 8.47 12.05 -16.23
CA ASP A 274 8.15 12.42 -17.62
C ASP A 274 6.74 13.05 -17.81
N GLU A 275 6.00 13.23 -16.71
CA GLU A 275 4.63 13.76 -16.68
C GLU A 275 4.57 15.17 -16.08
N ALA A 276 5.67 15.94 -16.17
CA ALA A 276 5.77 17.30 -15.62
C ALA A 276 4.67 18.26 -16.12
N ALA A 277 4.22 18.12 -17.37
CA ALA A 277 3.11 18.91 -17.90
C ALA A 277 1.78 18.59 -17.18
N ALA A 278 1.49 17.31 -16.95
CA ALA A 278 0.28 16.91 -16.23
C ALA A 278 0.32 17.36 -14.76
N ALA A 279 1.50 17.35 -14.13
CA ALA A 279 1.64 17.93 -12.79
C ALA A 279 1.42 19.45 -12.78
N ALA A 280 1.89 20.17 -13.81
CA ALA A 280 1.63 21.60 -13.94
C ALA A 280 0.13 21.89 -14.05
N ASP A 281 -0.65 21.05 -14.75
CA ASP A 281 -2.11 21.17 -14.82
C ASP A 281 -2.76 21.02 -13.44
N ILE A 282 -2.33 20.03 -12.63
CA ILE A 282 -2.80 19.85 -11.24
C ILE A 282 -2.56 21.11 -10.41
N TRP A 283 -1.32 21.60 -10.40
CA TRP A 283 -0.96 22.76 -9.58
C TRP A 283 -1.62 24.05 -10.07
N SER A 284 -1.80 24.20 -11.38
CA SER A 284 -2.52 25.34 -11.97
C SER A 284 -3.99 25.34 -11.55
N ALA A 285 -4.64 24.18 -11.59
CA ALA A 285 -6.02 24.02 -11.16
C ALA A 285 -6.23 24.35 -9.68
N LEU A 286 -5.25 24.03 -8.82
CA LEU A 286 -5.28 24.39 -7.40
C LEU A 286 -5.00 25.86 -7.14
N ALA A 287 -4.11 26.47 -7.91
CA ALA A 287 -3.65 27.84 -7.66
C ALA A 287 -4.58 28.91 -8.28
N LEU A 288 -5.32 28.56 -9.32
CA LEU A 288 -6.13 29.50 -10.10
C LEU A 288 -7.62 29.18 -9.95
N PRO A 289 -8.37 29.93 -9.13
CA PRO A 289 -9.81 29.73 -8.98
C PRO A 289 -10.55 29.84 -10.33
N GLY A 290 -11.50 28.94 -10.58
CA GLY A 290 -12.35 28.95 -11.77
C GLY A 290 -11.71 28.32 -13.02
N THR A 291 -10.47 27.82 -12.96
CA THR A 291 -9.92 27.04 -14.07
C THR A 291 -10.52 25.64 -14.09
N VAL A 292 -10.91 25.17 -15.28
CA VAL A 292 -11.32 23.79 -15.49
C VAL A 292 -10.07 22.90 -15.44
N PRO A 293 -9.97 21.95 -14.49
CA PRO A 293 -8.79 21.11 -14.38
C PRO A 293 -8.63 20.23 -15.63
N ALA A 294 -7.41 20.11 -16.14
CA ALA A 294 -7.12 19.28 -17.31
C ALA A 294 -6.93 17.81 -16.93
N GLY A 295 -7.51 16.91 -17.72
CA GLY A 295 -7.36 15.47 -17.53
C GLY A 295 -8.60 14.70 -17.98
N ALA A 296 -8.46 13.39 -18.12
CA ALA A 296 -9.57 12.50 -18.43
C ALA A 296 -10.31 12.06 -17.16
N LEU A 297 -11.59 11.76 -17.34
CA LEU A 297 -12.42 11.06 -16.36
C LEU A 297 -12.50 9.58 -16.74
N PRO A 298 -12.62 8.67 -15.75
CA PRO A 298 -12.87 7.26 -16.02
C PRO A 298 -14.15 7.05 -16.85
N SER A 299 -14.10 6.12 -17.81
CA SER A 299 -15.31 5.67 -18.52
C SER A 299 -16.29 4.98 -17.55
N ARG A 300 -17.55 4.78 -17.95
CA ARG A 300 -18.58 4.19 -17.06
C ARG A 300 -18.15 2.86 -16.40
N PRO A 301 -17.62 1.85 -17.13
CA PRO A 301 -17.16 0.61 -16.49
C PRO A 301 -15.96 0.84 -15.57
N LEU A 302 -15.03 1.72 -15.97
CA LEU A 302 -13.86 2.02 -15.17
C LEU A 302 -14.22 2.76 -13.87
N ALA A 303 -15.16 3.68 -13.93
CA ALA A 303 -15.71 4.35 -12.76
C ALA A 303 -16.37 3.36 -11.79
N ALA A 304 -17.05 2.33 -12.32
CA ALA A 304 -17.59 1.25 -11.50
C ALA A 304 -16.51 0.42 -10.82
N MET A 305 -15.43 0.08 -11.55
CA MET A 305 -14.30 -0.65 -10.99
C MET A 305 -13.60 0.15 -9.89
N ILE A 306 -13.32 1.44 -10.12
CA ILE A 306 -12.68 2.32 -9.13
C ILE A 306 -13.59 2.56 -7.91
N GLY A 307 -14.89 2.79 -8.12
CA GLY A 307 -15.85 2.96 -7.02
C GLY A 307 -15.95 1.72 -6.14
N ASN A 308 -15.99 0.52 -6.75
CA ASN A 308 -15.97 -0.73 -5.99
C ASN A 308 -14.62 -0.97 -5.29
N LEU A 309 -13.51 -0.62 -5.93
CA LEU A 309 -12.18 -0.67 -5.31
C LEU A 309 -12.14 0.21 -4.05
N LEU A 310 -12.67 1.43 -4.10
CA LEU A 310 -12.77 2.31 -2.93
C LEU A 310 -13.62 1.70 -1.80
N GLY A 311 -14.80 1.16 -2.12
CA GLY A 311 -15.66 0.50 -1.14
C GLY A 311 -14.97 -0.70 -0.49
N TYR A 312 -14.25 -1.49 -1.28
CA TYR A 312 -13.48 -2.64 -0.79
C TYR A 312 -12.24 -2.23 0.01
N GLU A 313 -11.59 -1.12 -0.36
CA GLU A 313 -10.49 -0.56 0.41
C GLU A 313 -10.95 -0.12 1.80
N ILE A 314 -12.12 0.53 1.90
CA ILE A 314 -12.75 0.88 3.18
C ILE A 314 -13.10 -0.37 3.99
N PHE A 315 -13.60 -1.41 3.31
CA PHE A 315 -13.85 -2.70 3.95
C PHE A 315 -12.57 -3.27 4.56
N ARG A 316 -11.44 -3.23 3.86
CA ARG A 316 -10.12 -3.62 4.40
C ARG A 316 -9.69 -2.76 5.57
N ILE A 317 -9.76 -1.43 5.46
CA ILE A 317 -9.36 -0.48 6.50
C ILE A 317 -10.11 -0.72 7.82
N THR A 318 -11.41 -0.98 7.74
CA THR A 318 -12.29 -1.09 8.93
C THR A 318 -12.32 -2.50 9.53
N THR A 319 -12.30 -3.54 8.69
CA THR A 319 -12.30 -4.94 9.16
C THR A 319 -10.90 -5.39 9.57
N ASP A 320 -9.86 -4.79 8.99
CA ASP A 320 -8.46 -5.22 9.13
C ASP A 320 -8.30 -6.72 8.78
N ALA A 321 -9.16 -7.23 7.89
CA ALA A 321 -9.09 -8.61 7.41
C ALA A 321 -7.86 -8.83 6.51
N LEU A 322 -7.50 -7.78 5.78
CA LEU A 322 -6.31 -7.68 4.93
C LEU A 322 -5.76 -6.26 5.05
N PRO A 323 -4.44 -6.06 4.88
CA PRO A 323 -3.88 -4.72 4.81
C PRO A 323 -4.51 -3.94 3.64
N ALA A 324 -4.73 -2.66 3.86
CA ALA A 324 -5.19 -1.73 2.82
C ALA A 324 -4.12 -1.64 1.71
N GLU A 325 -4.52 -1.79 0.45
CA GLU A 325 -3.60 -1.75 -0.71
C GLU A 325 -3.00 -0.35 -0.95
N THR A 326 -3.68 0.69 -0.46
CA THR A 326 -3.28 2.09 -0.57
C THR A 326 -2.48 2.59 0.64
N ALA A 327 -2.21 1.71 1.62
CA ALA A 327 -1.35 2.04 2.76
C ALA A 327 0.11 2.18 2.31
N GLY A 328 0.59 3.43 2.20
CA GLY A 328 1.95 3.73 1.74
C GLY A 328 2.19 3.43 0.26
N GLN A 329 1.13 3.26 -0.54
CA GLN A 329 1.21 2.98 -1.97
C GLN A 329 0.11 3.72 -2.75
N LEU A 330 0.30 3.81 -4.07
CA LEU A 330 -0.68 4.29 -5.03
C LEU A 330 -1.11 3.14 -5.92
N ILE A 331 -2.41 3.00 -6.15
CA ILE A 331 -2.94 2.17 -7.23
C ILE A 331 -3.12 3.09 -8.43
N VAL A 332 -2.33 2.89 -9.48
CA VAL A 332 -2.38 3.69 -10.70
C VAL A 332 -2.93 2.86 -11.85
N GLN A 333 -3.98 3.37 -12.47
CA GLN A 333 -4.71 2.79 -13.58
C GLN A 333 -4.51 3.66 -14.82
N ASP A 334 -3.89 3.12 -15.86
CA ASP A 334 -3.91 3.72 -17.20
C ASP A 334 -5.32 3.56 -17.78
N MET A 335 -5.99 4.67 -18.08
CA MET A 335 -7.37 4.65 -18.57
C MET A 335 -7.49 4.33 -20.06
N ARG A 336 -6.38 4.27 -20.79
CA ARG A 336 -6.31 3.91 -22.21
C ARG A 336 -5.99 2.43 -22.39
N SER A 337 -4.98 1.91 -21.71
CA SER A 337 -4.59 0.49 -21.80
C SER A 337 -5.33 -0.42 -20.82
N LEU A 338 -5.91 0.15 -19.76
CA LEU A 338 -6.45 -0.55 -18.60
C LEU A 338 -5.39 -1.29 -17.77
N ASP A 339 -4.10 -0.97 -17.95
CA ASP A 339 -3.04 -1.49 -17.09
C ASP A 339 -3.15 -0.89 -15.68
N VAL A 340 -2.93 -1.75 -14.68
CA VAL A 340 -2.94 -1.38 -13.26
C VAL A 340 -1.57 -1.66 -12.67
N SER A 341 -1.07 -0.72 -11.86
CA SER A 341 0.15 -0.88 -11.10
C SER A 341 -0.05 -0.39 -9.67
N ALA A 342 0.46 -1.15 -8.70
CA ALA A 342 0.61 -0.70 -7.32
C ALA A 342 2.04 -0.17 -7.14
N GLU A 343 2.17 1.12 -6.89
CA GLU A 343 3.46 1.80 -6.77
C GLU A 343 3.67 2.30 -5.32
N PRO A 344 4.68 1.77 -4.59
CA PRO A 344 5.06 2.29 -3.29
C PRO A 344 5.33 3.79 -3.31
N LEU A 345 4.80 4.51 -2.31
CA LEU A 345 4.98 5.95 -2.17
C LEU A 345 5.79 6.26 -0.92
N LEU A 346 7.04 6.65 -1.14
CA LEU A 346 7.90 7.13 -0.06
C LEU A 346 7.68 8.63 0.19
N PRO A 347 7.83 9.11 1.44
CA PRO A 347 7.81 10.54 1.75
C PRO A 347 8.69 11.32 0.78
N HIS A 348 8.14 12.38 0.22
CA HIS A 348 8.91 13.28 -0.61
C HIS A 348 9.67 14.27 0.29
N PRO A 349 11.00 14.42 0.16
CA PRO A 349 11.80 15.24 1.09
C PRO A 349 11.45 16.73 1.09
N ARG A 350 10.83 17.22 0.00
CA ARG A 350 10.29 18.59 -0.10
C ARG A 350 8.83 18.75 0.37
N CYS A 351 8.18 17.69 0.84
CA CYS A 351 6.77 17.76 1.22
C CYS A 351 6.61 18.52 2.54
N PRO A 352 5.90 19.65 2.60
CA PRO A 352 5.76 20.43 3.84
C PRO A 352 4.77 19.82 4.84
N PHE A 353 4.04 18.78 4.46
CA PHE A 353 2.95 18.21 5.27
C PHE A 353 3.38 16.99 6.07
N CYS A 354 4.20 16.11 5.49
CA CYS A 354 4.64 14.88 6.15
C CYS A 354 6.17 14.70 6.21
N ALA A 355 6.96 15.50 5.48
CA ALA A 355 8.42 15.43 5.63
C ALA A 355 8.80 16.05 6.98
N GLY A 356 9.42 15.26 7.85
CA GLY A 356 9.84 15.68 9.20
C GLY A 356 8.95 15.21 10.35
N ALA A 357 7.87 14.46 10.11
CA ALA A 357 7.11 13.80 11.17
C ALA A 357 7.93 12.72 11.93
N ASP A 358 9.00 12.20 11.30
CA ASP A 358 10.01 11.33 11.94
C ASP A 358 11.00 12.09 12.86
N GLY A 359 10.86 13.41 12.94
CA GLY A 359 11.65 14.28 13.82
C GLY A 359 10.82 14.84 14.96
N GLY A 360 10.31 13.98 15.84
CA GLY A 360 9.87 14.27 17.22
C GLY A 360 9.15 15.60 17.45
N ALA A 361 7.85 15.51 17.74
CA ALA A 361 7.18 16.46 18.62
C ALA A 361 7.86 16.41 20.00
N ASP A 362 8.95 17.17 20.16
CA ASP A 362 9.57 17.68 21.39
C ASP A 362 10.94 18.28 21.01
N GLY A 363 10.99 19.58 20.69
CA GLY A 363 12.26 20.17 20.26
C GLY A 363 12.28 21.62 19.79
N ARG A 364 11.42 22.51 20.31
CA ARG A 364 11.77 23.94 20.34
C ARG A 364 12.78 24.16 21.47
N ALA A 365 14.02 23.74 21.30
CA ALA A 365 15.18 24.26 22.05
C ALA A 365 16.49 23.69 21.50
N ASP A 366 17.43 24.62 21.26
CA ASP A 366 18.87 24.49 21.27
C ASP A 366 19.58 23.44 20.41
N GLY A 367 20.29 23.98 19.42
CA GLY A 367 21.28 23.25 18.65
C GLY A 367 22.44 22.81 19.53
N SER A 368 22.58 21.51 19.71
CA SER A 368 23.87 20.83 19.89
C SER A 368 23.62 19.33 19.96
N ALA A 369 23.61 18.66 18.80
CA ALA A 369 24.01 17.27 18.62
C ALA A 369 23.72 16.86 17.17
N VAL A 370 24.60 17.22 16.25
CA VAL A 370 24.71 16.46 15.00
C VAL A 370 25.29 15.11 15.41
N SER A 371 24.47 14.06 15.40
CA SER A 371 24.95 12.70 15.52
C SER A 371 25.84 12.42 14.31
N THR A 372 27.15 12.49 14.51
CA THR A 372 28.15 12.06 13.53
C THR A 372 28.06 10.55 13.43
N VAL A 373 27.17 10.07 12.56
CA VAL A 373 27.32 8.72 12.01
C VAL A 373 28.64 8.75 11.27
N ALA A 374 29.62 7.98 11.75
CA ALA A 374 30.89 7.80 11.08
C ALA A 374 30.59 7.16 9.71
N VAL A 375 30.53 8.00 8.68
CA VAL A 375 30.57 7.54 7.30
C VAL A 375 31.98 7.01 7.10
N ASP A 376 32.09 5.70 6.95
CA ASP A 376 33.34 5.06 6.57
C ASP A 376 33.71 5.56 5.16
N ALA A 377 34.54 6.60 5.11
CA ALA A 377 34.83 7.41 3.92
C ALA A 377 35.81 6.72 2.94
N THR A 378 35.93 5.40 2.98
CA THR A 378 36.84 4.63 2.12
C THR A 378 36.14 3.46 1.46
N ALA A 379 35.25 3.77 0.52
CA ALA A 379 35.01 2.89 -0.62
C ALA A 379 35.45 3.62 -1.90
N SER A 380 36.71 4.05 -1.94
CA SER A 380 37.33 4.40 -3.21
C SER A 380 37.32 3.16 -4.09
N VAL A 381 36.73 3.27 -5.29
CA VAL A 381 36.82 2.22 -6.31
C VAL A 381 38.30 2.02 -6.61
N ASP A 382 38.84 0.88 -6.18
CA ASP A 382 40.21 0.51 -6.51
C ASP A 382 40.28 0.08 -7.97
N LEU A 383 40.70 1.00 -8.83
CA LEU A 383 40.90 0.76 -10.26
C LEU A 383 41.99 -0.31 -10.53
N THR A 384 42.79 -0.69 -9.54
CA THR A 384 43.76 -1.79 -9.68
C THR A 384 43.12 -3.18 -9.62
N THR A 385 41.86 -3.29 -9.16
CA THR A 385 41.06 -4.52 -9.26
C THR A 385 40.40 -4.73 -10.63
N ALA A 386 40.49 -3.76 -11.55
CA ALA A 386 40.15 -3.96 -12.94
C ALA A 386 41.24 -4.85 -13.57
N GLY A 387 41.09 -6.16 -13.36
CA GLY A 387 42.08 -7.17 -13.74
C GLY A 387 42.47 -7.07 -15.21
N SER A 388 43.77 -6.97 -15.47
CA SER A 388 44.33 -7.45 -16.73
C SER A 388 44.34 -8.98 -16.70
N ASP A 389 43.93 -9.59 -17.81
CA ASP A 389 43.88 -11.03 -18.12
C ASP A 389 42.56 -11.75 -17.87
N THR A 390 42.08 -12.36 -18.98
CA THR A 390 41.03 -13.37 -19.14
C THR A 390 39.85 -13.32 -18.16
N LEU A 391 38.65 -13.01 -18.69
CA LEU A 391 37.39 -13.14 -17.96
C LEU A 391 37.34 -14.51 -17.26
N PRO A 392 37.38 -14.57 -15.91
CA PRO A 392 37.35 -15.84 -15.22
C PRO A 392 36.04 -16.56 -15.53
N MET A 393 36.12 -17.87 -15.79
CA MET A 393 34.94 -18.70 -16.03
C MET A 393 34.03 -18.68 -14.79
N PRO A 394 32.70 -18.71 -14.94
CA PRO A 394 31.77 -18.72 -13.81
C PRO A 394 32.12 -19.84 -12.82
N THR A 395 32.33 -19.47 -11.56
CA THR A 395 32.53 -20.39 -10.43
C THR A 395 31.29 -20.40 -9.53
N LEU A 396 31.18 -21.41 -8.65
CA LEU A 396 30.16 -21.46 -7.60
C LEU A 396 30.21 -20.24 -6.65
N ALA A 397 31.39 -19.64 -6.43
CA ALA A 397 31.54 -18.43 -5.62
C ALA A 397 30.94 -17.21 -6.33
N THR A 398 31.30 -17.00 -7.60
CA THR A 398 30.74 -15.90 -8.42
C THR A 398 29.23 -16.03 -8.65
N ALA A 399 28.68 -17.26 -8.64
CA ALA A 399 27.25 -17.49 -8.71
C ALA A 399 26.53 -17.06 -7.41
N ARG A 400 27.10 -17.35 -6.23
CA ARG A 400 26.56 -16.89 -4.94
C ARG A 400 26.61 -15.36 -4.80
N ASP A 401 27.66 -14.74 -5.32
CA ASP A 401 27.78 -13.28 -5.35
C ASP A 401 26.70 -12.65 -6.26
N ALA A 402 26.35 -13.32 -7.37
CA ALA A 402 25.27 -12.89 -8.25
C ALA A 402 23.90 -12.97 -7.55
N ASP A 403 23.62 -14.05 -6.83
CA ASP A 403 22.36 -14.22 -6.08
C ASP A 403 22.20 -13.13 -5.01
N ALA A 404 23.27 -12.83 -4.26
CA ALA A 404 23.26 -11.75 -3.27
C ALA A 404 23.02 -10.37 -3.89
N LEU A 405 23.62 -10.09 -5.05
CA LEU A 405 23.40 -8.84 -5.79
C LEU A 405 21.96 -8.72 -6.30
N VAL A 406 21.37 -9.80 -6.78
CA VAL A 406 19.97 -9.83 -7.22
C VAL A 406 19.03 -9.59 -6.04
N GLU A 407 19.28 -10.25 -4.91
CA GLU A 407 18.48 -10.07 -3.70
C GLU A 407 18.55 -8.63 -3.18
N GLU A 408 19.75 -8.03 -3.15
CA GLU A 408 19.93 -6.63 -2.77
C GLU A 408 19.21 -5.67 -3.75
N LEU A 409 19.31 -5.93 -5.06
CA LEU A 409 18.63 -5.14 -6.07
C LEU A 409 17.10 -5.26 -5.94
N ASN A 410 16.58 -6.46 -5.67
CA ASN A 410 15.16 -6.70 -5.43
C ASN A 410 14.66 -5.90 -4.23
N ARG A 411 15.40 -5.91 -3.12
CA ARG A 411 15.07 -5.11 -1.93
C ARG A 411 14.99 -3.62 -2.22
N ARG A 412 15.88 -3.09 -3.08
CA ARG A 412 15.91 -1.67 -3.47
C ARG A 412 15.00 -1.32 -4.65
N SER A 413 14.43 -2.32 -5.31
CA SER A 413 13.54 -2.11 -6.47
C SER A 413 12.30 -1.29 -6.12
N VAL A 414 11.91 -1.24 -4.83
CA VAL A 414 10.86 -0.38 -4.29
C VAL A 414 11.08 1.11 -4.62
N LEU A 415 12.33 1.53 -4.78
CA LEU A 415 12.70 2.91 -5.12
C LEU A 415 12.45 3.25 -6.60
N VAL A 416 12.31 2.23 -7.46
CA VAL A 416 12.24 2.38 -8.91
C VAL A 416 10.83 2.10 -9.38
N ARG A 417 10.05 3.16 -9.61
CA ARG A 417 8.68 3.07 -10.11
C ARG A 417 8.37 4.23 -11.06
N PRO A 418 7.66 4.00 -12.18
CA PRO A 418 7.49 5.02 -13.21
C PRO A 418 6.88 6.33 -12.73
N ARG A 419 5.98 6.30 -11.74
CA ARG A 419 5.19 7.47 -11.32
C ARG A 419 5.48 7.87 -9.88
N ALA A 420 5.43 6.94 -8.93
CA ALA A 420 5.61 7.20 -7.49
C ALA A 420 7.06 7.04 -6.99
N GLY A 421 7.95 6.46 -7.82
CA GLY A 421 9.29 6.07 -7.43
C GLY A 421 10.20 7.25 -7.05
N VAL A 422 11.29 6.96 -6.34
CA VAL A 422 12.41 7.90 -6.22
C VAL A 422 13.12 8.04 -7.56
N PHE A 423 13.22 6.92 -8.27
CA PHE A 423 13.71 6.84 -9.62
C PHE A 423 12.61 6.28 -10.52
N SER A 424 12.54 6.72 -11.78
CA SER A 424 11.45 6.35 -12.67
C SER A 424 11.62 4.94 -13.22
N ARG A 425 12.81 4.61 -13.73
CA ARG A 425 13.09 3.31 -14.37
C ARG A 425 14.58 3.02 -14.52
N PHE A 426 14.89 1.77 -14.84
CA PHE A 426 16.14 1.42 -15.49
C PHE A 426 16.02 1.66 -17.00
N ALA A 427 16.96 2.42 -17.57
CA ALA A 427 17.01 2.80 -18.98
C ALA A 427 18.13 2.06 -19.75
N ASP A 428 18.57 0.91 -19.23
CA ASP A 428 19.64 0.07 -19.76
C ASP A 428 19.14 -1.06 -20.69
N GLU A 429 17.82 -1.28 -20.78
CA GLU A 429 17.20 -2.27 -21.64
C GLU A 429 17.67 -2.23 -23.12
N PRO A 430 17.81 -1.06 -23.78
CA PRO A 430 18.26 -1.04 -25.17
C PRO A 430 19.79 -1.25 -25.33
N LEU A 431 20.55 -1.36 -24.23
CA LEU A 431 22.01 -1.44 -24.28
C LEU A 431 22.47 -2.89 -24.43
N THR A 432 23.38 -3.14 -25.38
CA THR A 432 24.07 -4.42 -25.50
C THR A 432 24.91 -4.69 -24.25
N GLN A 433 24.59 -5.76 -23.51
CA GLN A 433 25.22 -6.11 -22.23
C GLN A 433 26.52 -6.93 -22.40
N ILE A 434 27.31 -6.66 -23.44
CA ILE A 434 28.54 -7.41 -23.77
C ILE A 434 29.58 -6.42 -24.33
N PRO A 435 30.87 -6.50 -23.91
CA PRO A 435 31.44 -7.34 -22.85
C PRO A 435 31.20 -6.77 -21.44
N LEU A 436 30.77 -5.51 -21.34
CA LEU A 436 30.55 -4.78 -20.10
C LEU A 436 29.05 -4.69 -19.82
N LYS A 437 28.63 -4.92 -18.57
CA LYS A 437 27.26 -4.71 -18.13
C LYS A 437 27.07 -3.26 -17.77
N ALA A 438 26.01 -2.65 -18.28
CA ALA A 438 25.68 -1.25 -18.01
C ALA A 438 24.33 -1.19 -17.30
N GLY A 439 24.26 -0.44 -16.21
CA GLY A 439 23.04 -0.05 -15.52
C GLY A 439 22.83 1.44 -15.70
N VAL A 440 21.62 1.85 -16.08
CA VAL A 440 21.26 3.25 -16.25
C VAL A 440 20.00 3.52 -15.46
N VAL A 441 20.05 4.44 -14.50
CA VAL A 441 18.90 4.87 -13.71
C VAL A 441 18.45 6.24 -14.21
N GLU A 442 17.16 6.38 -14.49
CA GLU A 442 16.52 7.63 -14.89
C GLU A 442 15.66 8.19 -13.75
N PHE A 443 15.71 9.50 -13.52
CA PHE A 443 14.91 10.17 -12.49
C PHE A 443 14.86 11.68 -12.65
N GLY A 444 13.90 12.33 -12.00
CA GLY A 444 13.78 13.78 -11.93
C GLY A 444 14.63 14.42 -10.85
N THR A 445 15.27 15.54 -11.16
CA THR A 445 15.88 16.43 -10.13
C THR A 445 15.00 17.63 -9.77
N GLY A 446 13.86 17.76 -10.43
CA GLY A 446 12.92 18.88 -10.33
C GLY A 446 11.92 18.81 -11.49
N HIS A 447 11.25 19.92 -11.77
CA HIS A 447 10.25 19.98 -12.84
C HIS A 447 10.91 20.01 -14.23
N GLY A 448 10.53 19.07 -15.09
CA GLY A 448 10.86 19.08 -16.53
C GLY A 448 12.29 18.70 -16.91
N ALA A 449 13.12 18.22 -15.98
CA ALA A 449 14.48 17.78 -16.25
C ALA A 449 14.73 16.36 -15.71
N ALA A 450 14.76 15.39 -16.63
CA ALA A 450 15.20 14.02 -16.33
C ALA A 450 16.73 13.94 -16.37
N ARG A 451 17.29 13.22 -15.39
CA ARG A 451 18.71 12.86 -15.32
C ARG A 451 18.87 11.37 -15.54
N ARG A 452 19.97 10.99 -16.19
CA ARG A 452 20.39 9.60 -16.36
C ARG A 452 21.74 9.42 -15.70
N VAL A 453 21.84 8.45 -14.79
CA VAL A 453 23.08 8.07 -14.13
C VAL A 453 23.40 6.64 -14.55
N ALA A 454 24.58 6.46 -15.15
CA ALA A 454 25.05 5.17 -15.62
C ALA A 454 26.18 4.66 -14.72
N ALA A 455 26.19 3.35 -14.48
CA ALA A 455 27.30 2.64 -13.87
C ALA A 455 27.52 1.29 -14.55
N PHE A 456 28.67 0.67 -14.31
CA PHE A 456 29.11 -0.49 -15.06
C PHE A 456 29.58 -1.63 -14.16
N ASP A 457 29.44 -2.87 -14.63
CA ASP A 457 29.91 -4.10 -13.99
C ASP A 457 30.48 -5.07 -15.03
N VAL A 458 31.57 -5.73 -14.70
CA VAL A 458 32.27 -6.66 -15.61
C VAL A 458 31.62 -8.05 -15.66
N HIS A 459 30.75 -8.37 -14.70
CA HIS A 459 30.17 -9.70 -14.51
C HIS A 459 28.63 -9.69 -14.56
N HIS A 460 27.97 -8.75 -13.85
CA HIS A 460 26.54 -8.84 -13.55
C HIS A 460 25.77 -7.55 -13.86
N VAL A 461 24.66 -7.66 -14.61
CA VAL A 461 23.74 -6.54 -14.83
C VAL A 461 23.18 -6.03 -13.50
N ALA A 462 22.88 -6.93 -12.56
CA ALA A 462 22.43 -6.56 -11.22
C ALA A 462 23.44 -5.67 -10.46
N GLY A 463 24.74 -5.98 -10.57
CA GLY A 463 25.82 -5.17 -10.00
C GLY A 463 25.91 -3.79 -10.64
N ALA A 464 25.75 -3.69 -11.96
CA ALA A 464 25.74 -2.42 -12.67
C ALA A 464 24.55 -1.55 -12.27
N ARG A 465 23.35 -2.14 -12.18
CA ARG A 465 22.12 -1.46 -11.73
C ARG A 465 22.22 -0.98 -10.28
N LEU A 466 22.77 -1.79 -9.37
CA LEU A 466 22.93 -1.41 -7.97
C LEU A 466 23.91 -0.22 -7.80
N ARG A 467 25.03 -0.22 -8.55
CA ARG A 467 25.95 0.92 -8.55
C ARG A 467 25.32 2.18 -9.14
N ALA A 468 24.55 2.03 -10.21
CA ALA A 468 23.82 3.15 -10.81
C ALA A 468 22.80 3.72 -9.84
N LEU A 469 22.09 2.89 -9.07
CA LEU A 469 21.18 3.32 -8.01
C LEU A 469 21.89 4.11 -6.90
N ASN A 470 23.05 3.63 -6.43
CA ASN A 470 23.81 4.35 -5.40
C ASN A 470 24.26 5.73 -5.89
N ALA A 471 24.85 5.80 -7.09
CA ALA A 471 25.26 7.07 -7.68
C ALA A 471 24.05 7.99 -7.96
N ALA A 472 22.92 7.44 -8.38
CA ALA A 472 21.68 8.21 -8.56
C ALA A 472 21.16 8.75 -7.22
N ALA A 473 21.27 7.99 -6.13
CA ALA A 473 20.87 8.44 -4.79
C ALA A 473 21.71 9.61 -4.29
N GLU A 474 23.02 9.63 -4.55
CA GLU A 474 23.90 10.77 -4.23
C GLU A 474 23.44 12.03 -4.99
N VAL A 475 23.20 11.91 -6.29
CA VAL A 475 22.73 13.04 -7.12
C VAL A 475 21.33 13.49 -6.67
N TYR A 476 20.44 12.57 -6.31
CA TYR A 476 19.12 12.88 -5.78
C TYR A 476 19.21 13.62 -4.44
N ALA A 477 20.09 13.19 -3.54
CA ALA A 477 20.33 13.86 -2.27
C ALA A 477 20.86 15.29 -2.47
N GLU A 478 21.80 15.48 -3.39
CA GLU A 478 22.37 16.79 -3.71
C GLU A 478 21.33 17.76 -4.30
N HIS A 479 20.46 17.28 -5.20
CA HIS A 479 19.60 18.16 -6.00
C HIS A 479 18.16 18.28 -5.51
N VAL A 480 17.64 17.27 -4.79
CA VAL A 480 16.21 17.19 -4.43
C VAL A 480 15.98 17.39 -2.94
N VAL A 481 16.82 16.83 -2.08
CA VAL A 481 16.64 16.91 -0.63
C VAL A 481 16.96 18.34 -0.15
N PRO A 482 16.03 19.03 0.54
CA PRO A 482 16.34 20.33 1.13
C PRO A 482 17.52 20.23 2.09
N THR A 483 18.47 21.15 1.98
CA THR A 483 19.61 21.22 2.88
C THR A 483 19.18 21.73 4.25
N ALA A 484 19.04 20.81 5.21
CA ALA A 484 18.77 21.15 6.61
C ALA A 484 20.05 21.69 7.29
N GLY A 485 19.92 22.66 8.18
CA GLY A 485 21.04 23.16 8.99
C GLY A 485 22.03 24.07 8.26
N VAL A 486 21.75 24.49 7.01
CA VAL A 486 22.54 25.52 6.35
C VAL A 486 22.32 26.83 7.08
N LEU A 487 23.37 27.32 7.74
CA LEU A 487 23.36 28.63 8.36
C LEU A 487 23.14 29.68 7.27
N THR A 488 22.17 30.55 7.47
CA THR A 488 21.88 31.69 6.60
C THR A 488 21.88 32.99 7.41
N GLY A 489 21.99 34.13 6.72
CA GLY A 489 21.98 35.46 7.35
C GLY A 489 23.04 35.65 8.43
N ASP A 490 22.64 36.26 9.54
CA ASP A 490 23.55 36.64 10.63
C ASP A 490 24.24 35.44 11.28
N ARG A 491 23.58 34.27 11.30
CA ARG A 491 24.17 33.03 11.81
C ARG A 491 25.32 32.53 10.93
N LEU A 492 25.17 32.64 9.60
CA LEU A 492 26.26 32.34 8.66
C LEU A 492 27.40 33.34 8.81
N ALA A 493 27.08 34.62 8.93
CA ALA A 493 28.06 35.69 9.11
C ALA A 493 28.88 35.49 10.41
N ALA A 494 28.22 35.13 11.51
CA ALA A 494 28.87 34.87 12.79
C ALA A 494 29.82 33.67 12.74
N VAL A 495 29.46 32.60 12.01
CA VAL A 495 30.36 31.44 11.83
C VAL A 495 31.49 31.77 10.86
N ARG A 496 31.22 32.47 9.74
CA ARG A 496 32.27 32.94 8.82
C ARG A 496 33.29 33.83 9.50
N ALA A 497 32.86 34.71 10.41
CA ALA A 497 33.76 35.57 11.19
C ALA A 497 34.68 34.78 12.14
N ARG A 498 34.32 33.54 12.51
CA ARG A 498 35.14 32.64 13.34
C ARG A 498 36.02 31.70 12.52
N ILE A 499 35.76 31.58 11.22
CA ILE A 499 36.58 30.76 10.31
C ILE A 499 37.67 31.66 9.73
N ARG A 500 38.92 31.22 9.84
CA ARG A 500 40.06 31.95 9.27
C ARG A 500 40.01 31.81 7.75
N ALA A 501 39.45 32.80 7.06
CA ALA A 501 39.50 32.87 5.60
C ALA A 501 40.91 33.29 5.17
N VAL A 502 41.49 32.56 4.21
CA VAL A 502 42.75 32.91 3.58
C VAL A 502 42.41 33.63 2.28
N GLU A 503 42.86 34.88 2.14
CA GLU A 503 42.68 35.65 0.91
C GLU A 503 43.33 34.91 -0.27
N PRO A 504 42.70 34.87 -1.46
CA PRO A 504 43.22 34.14 -2.63
C PRO A 504 44.67 34.50 -2.98
N VAL A 505 45.10 35.73 -2.71
CA VAL A 505 46.47 36.21 -2.94
C VAL A 505 47.51 35.56 -2.02
N ALA A 506 47.10 35.05 -0.85
CA ALA A 506 47.97 34.29 0.05
C ALA A 506 48.14 32.83 -0.41
N LEU A 507 47.38 32.40 -1.42
CA LEU A 507 47.48 31.08 -2.05
C LEU A 507 48.25 31.12 -3.39
N THR A 508 48.69 32.29 -3.85
CA THR A 508 49.53 32.42 -5.05
C THR A 508 51.02 32.37 -4.69
N THR A 509 51.76 31.44 -5.29
CA THR A 509 53.22 31.26 -5.08
C THR A 509 54.08 32.10 -6.01
N VAL A 510 53.55 33.18 -6.61
CA VAL A 510 54.32 34.03 -7.53
C VAL A 510 54.87 35.22 -6.74
N GLY A 511 56.09 35.05 -6.24
CA GLY A 511 56.99 36.13 -5.82
C GLY A 511 58.04 36.39 -6.88
#